data_AF-A0A7J3RWP7-F1
#
_entry.id   AF-A0A7J3RWP7-F1
#
_cell.length_a   1.000
_cell.length_b   1.000
_cell.length_c   1.000
_cell.angle_alpha   90.00
_cell.angle_beta   90.00
_cell.angle_gamma   90.00
#
_symmetry.space_group_name_H-M   'P 1'
#
loop_
_entity.id
_entity.type
_entity.pdbx_description
1 polymer ?
#
loop_
_entity_poly.entity_id
_entity_poly.type
_entity_poly.pdbx_seq_one_letter_code
_entity_poly.pdbx_strand_id
1 'polypeptide(L)' 'MDFKSVNEKYRGLWVAAHVLRRDEASQPADLDVIAFSHDRISVREKVLNEKEICVFYAGEIPPGGYLMLL' A
#
# COMPACT_ATOMS: atom_id res chain seq x y z
N MET A 1 -8.77 -5.69 -6.50
CA MET A 1 -8.55 -4.48 -7.33
C MET A 1 -7.12 -4.56 -7.84
N ASP A 2 -6.87 -4.26 -9.12
CA ASP A 2 -5.50 -4.30 -9.63
C ASP A 2 -4.65 -3.15 -9.07
N PHE A 3 -3.33 -3.31 -9.11
CA PHE A 3 -2.39 -2.31 -8.57
C PHE A 3 -2.56 -0.92 -9.18
N LYS A 4 -2.81 -0.82 -10.50
CA LYS A 4 -2.95 0.49 -11.18
C LYS A 4 -4.20 1.22 -10.72
N SER A 5 -5.33 0.50 -10.62
CA SER A 5 -6.59 1.04 -10.11
C SER A 5 -6.45 1.54 -8.67
N VAL A 6 -5.73 0.83 -7.81
CA VAL A 6 -5.44 1.29 -6.45
C VAL A 6 -4.58 2.55 -6.47
N ASN A 7 -3.55 2.57 -7.32
CA ASN A 7 -2.63 3.71 -7.43
C ASN A 7 -3.33 4.99 -7.91
N GLU A 8 -4.25 4.88 -8.86
CA GLU A 8 -5.04 6.01 -9.36
C GLU A 8 -6.08 6.47 -8.33
N LYS A 9 -6.79 5.53 -7.71
CA LYS A 9 -7.88 5.83 -6.78
C LYS A 9 -7.41 6.47 -5.47
N TYR A 10 -6.26 6.04 -4.95
CA TYR A 10 -5.73 6.49 -3.66
C TYR A 10 -4.48 7.36 -3.81
N ARG A 11 -4.28 7.97 -4.97
CA ARG A 11 -3.13 8.81 -5.27
C ARG A 11 -2.92 9.88 -4.18
N GLY A 12 -1.70 9.96 -3.67
CA GLY A 12 -1.30 10.86 -2.58
C GLY A 12 -1.39 10.26 -1.18
N LEU A 13 -1.87 9.01 -1.04
CA LEU A 13 -2.12 8.37 0.26
C LEU A 13 -1.21 7.17 0.50
N TRP A 14 -0.95 6.89 1.77
CA TRP A 14 -0.53 5.57 2.23
C TRP A 14 -1.71 4.62 2.18
N VAL A 15 -1.47 3.41 1.66
CA VAL A 15 -2.45 2.35 1.48
C VAL A 15 -1.90 1.08 2.12
N ALA A 16 -2.72 0.40 2.90
CA ALA A 16 -2.54 -0.99 3.29
C ALA A 16 -3.56 -1.86 2.56
N ALA A 17 -3.09 -2.96 2.00
CA ALA A 17 -3.92 -3.91 1.29
C ALA A 17 -3.49 -5.35 1.54
N HIS A 18 -4.44 -6.28 1.54
CA HIS A 18 -4.13 -7.71 1.43
C HIS A 18 -3.69 -8.03 0.01
N VAL A 19 -2.66 -8.86 -0.11
CA VAL A 19 -2.20 -9.37 -1.40
C VAL A 19 -2.98 -10.66 -1.70
N LEU A 20 -4.00 -10.56 -2.56
CA LEU A 20 -4.84 -11.71 -2.94
C LEU A 20 -4.13 -12.62 -3.95
N ARG A 21 -3.36 -12.02 -4.86
CA ARG A 21 -2.62 -12.74 -5.91
C ARG A 21 -1.34 -12.00 -6.26
N ARG A 22 -0.31 -12.77 -6.58
CA ARG A 22 0.95 -12.27 -7.15
C ARG A 22 1.09 -12.73 -8.60
N ASP A 23 1.78 -11.92 -9.41
CA ASP A 23 2.16 -12.30 -10.76
C ASP A 23 3.42 -13.19 -10.78
N GLU A 24 3.87 -13.56 -11.98
CA GLU A 24 5.07 -14.39 -12.20
C GLU A 24 6.36 -13.73 -11.69
N ALA A 25 6.38 -12.41 -11.58
CA ALA A 25 7.48 -11.63 -11.00
C ALA A 25 7.32 -11.44 -9.47
N SER A 26 6.39 -12.16 -8.84
CA SER A 26 6.04 -12.05 -7.41
C SER A 26 5.53 -10.67 -6.97
N GLN A 27 5.13 -9.82 -7.92
CA GLN A 27 4.53 -8.51 -7.65
C GLN A 27 3.04 -8.66 -7.34
N PRO A 28 2.45 -7.79 -6.50
CA PRO A 28 1.02 -7.83 -6.23
C PRO A 28 0.20 -7.54 -7.50
N ALA A 29 -0.56 -8.54 -7.96
CA ALA A 29 -1.44 -8.41 -9.11
C ALA A 29 -2.85 -7.99 -8.68
N ASP A 30 -3.34 -8.58 -7.59
CA ASP A 30 -4.64 -8.27 -7.00
C ASP A 30 -4.52 -7.90 -5.53
N LEU A 31 -5.13 -6.78 -5.20
CA LEU A 31 -5.11 -6.17 -3.88
C LEU A 31 -6.53 -5.96 -3.35
N ASP A 32 -6.69 -6.18 -2.05
CA ASP A 32 -7.87 -5.74 -1.31
C ASP A 32 -7.49 -4.65 -0.30
N VAL A 33 -7.98 -3.43 -0.51
CA VAL A 33 -7.57 -2.26 0.28
C VAL A 33 -8.34 -2.24 1.60
N ILE A 34 -7.60 -2.31 2.71
CA ILE A 34 -8.17 -2.40 4.07
C ILE A 34 -8.00 -1.11 4.87
N ALA A 35 -6.97 -0.31 4.59
CA ALA A 35 -6.77 0.98 5.22
C ALA A 35 -6.05 1.95 4.30
N PHE A 36 -6.35 3.24 4.43
CA PHE A 36 -5.63 4.31 3.76
C PHE A 36 -5.62 5.59 4.59
N SER A 37 -4.58 6.41 4.46
CA SER A 37 -4.42 7.70 5.14
C SER A 37 -3.29 8.52 4.53
N HIS A 38 -3.24 9.82 4.82
CA HIS A 38 -2.06 10.64 4.51
C HIS A 38 -0.88 10.32 5.44
N ASP A 39 -1.15 9.74 6.61
CA ASP A 39 -0.13 9.36 7.59
C ASP A 39 0.14 7.85 7.58
N ARG A 40 1.40 7.46 7.34
CA ARG A 40 1.85 6.05 7.30
C ARG A 40 1.63 5.33 8.62
N ILE A 41 1.83 6.01 9.75
CA ILE A 41 1.75 5.39 11.08
C ILE A 41 0.32 4.97 11.36
N SER A 42 -0.65 5.87 11.13
CA SER A 42 -2.08 5.57 11.26
C SER A 42 -2.54 4.39 10.40
N VAL A 43 -1.96 4.21 9.20
CA VAL A 43 -2.25 3.05 8.34
C VAL A 43 -1.69 1.77 8.95
N ARG A 44 -0.45 1.81 9.44
CA ARG A 44 0.22 0.66 10.08
C ARG A 44 -0.50 0.21 11.35
N GLU A 45 -0.96 1.13 12.17
CA GLU A 45 -1.67 0.81 13.42
C GLU A 45 -2.98 0.05 13.14
N LYS A 46 -3.68 0.40 12.07
CA LYS A 46 -4.94 -0.25 11.68
C LYS A 46 -4.76 -1.69 11.21
N VAL A 47 -3.55 -2.08 10.81
CA VAL A 47 -3.26 -3.39 10.20
C VAL A 47 -2.25 -4.18 11.03
N LEU A 48 -2.01 -3.80 12.28
CA LEU A 48 -1.04 -4.42 13.20
C LEU A 48 -1.25 -5.93 13.37
N ASN A 49 -2.51 -6.37 13.39
CA ASN A 49 -2.87 -7.77 13.59
C ASN A 49 -3.17 -8.52 12.28
N GLU A 50 -3.07 -7.82 11.15
CA GLU A 50 -3.36 -8.40 9.84
C GLU A 50 -2.14 -9.17 9.32
N LYS A 51 -2.40 -10.28 8.65
CA LYS A 51 -1.37 -11.10 7.99
C LYS A 51 -1.40 -10.85 6.49
N GLU A 52 -0.25 -11.04 5.85
CA GLU A 52 -0.10 -10.97 4.38
C GLU A 52 -0.57 -9.63 3.77
N ILE A 53 -0.21 -8.54 4.44
CA ILE A 53 -0.47 -7.18 3.98
C ILE A 53 0.73 -6.60 3.21
N CYS A 54 0.45 -5.68 2.30
CA CYS A 54 1.43 -4.74 1.79
C CYS A 54 1.03 -3.32 2.20
N VAL A 55 2.01 -2.49 2.54
CA VAL A 55 1.82 -1.05 2.81
C VAL A 55 2.67 -0.26 1.84
N PHE A 56 2.05 0.61 1.05
CA PHE A 56 2.73 1.39 0.03
C PHE A 56 2.13 2.79 -0.10
N TYR A 57 2.91 3.70 -0.70
CA TYR A 57 2.41 5.01 -1.07
C TYR A 57 1.82 4.92 -2.47
N ALA A 58 0.55 5.25 -2.62
CA ALA A 58 -0.11 5.33 -3.92
C ALA A 58 0.23 6.69 -4.56
N GLY A 59 1.01 6.67 -5.63
CA GLY A 59 1.42 7.83 -6.41
C GLY A 59 2.94 7.95 -6.55
N GLU A 60 3.38 9.12 -6.96
CA GLU A 60 4.80 9.45 -7.00
C GLU A 60 5.28 9.75 -5.59
N ILE A 61 6.31 9.04 -5.14
CA ILE A 61 6.93 9.30 -3.85
C ILE A 61 7.44 10.75 -3.87
N PRO A 62 7.01 11.60 -2.90
CA PRO A 62 7.49 12.97 -2.84
C PRO A 62 9.03 12.98 -2.80
N PRO A 63 9.70 13.81 -3.61
CA PRO A 63 11.17 13.81 -3.71
C PRO A 63 11.88 14.17 -2.39
N GLY A 64 11.15 14.68 -1.40
CA GLY A 64 11.64 14.97 -0.05
C GLY A 64 11.14 13.97 0.99
N GLY A 65 11.98 13.01 1.38
CA GLY A 65 12.14 12.73 2.81
C GLY A 65 11.37 11.58 3.46
N TYR A 66 11.11 10.46 2.78
CA TYR A 66 10.76 9.22 3.49
C TYR A 66 11.83 8.15 3.27
N LEU A 67 12.87 8.21 4.11
CA LEU A 67 13.80 7.11 4.34
C LEU A 67 13.01 5.83 4.60
N MET A 68 13.25 4.79 3.81
CA MET A 68 12.92 3.42 4.18
C MET A 68 13.69 3.08 5.45
N LEU A 69 13.04 3.20 6.60
CA LEU A 69 13.42 2.43 7.78
C LEU A 69 12.96 0.99 7.50
N LEU A 70 13.93 0.16 7.13
CA LEU A 70 13.87 -1.29 7.02
C LEU A 70 13.60 -1.90 8.40
#